data_AF-A0A4S4FY10-F1
#
_entry.id   AF-A0A4S4FY10-F1
#
_cell.length_a   1.000
_cell.length_b   1.000
_cell.length_c   1.000
_cell.angle_alpha   90.00
_cell.angle_beta   90.00
_cell.angle_gamma   90.00
#
_symmetry.space_group_name_H-M   'P 1'
#
loop_
_entity.id
_entity.type
_entity.pdbx_description
1 polymer ?
#
loop_
_entity_poly.entity_id
_entity_poly.type
_entity_poly.pdbx_seq_one_letter_code
_entity_poly.pdbx_strand_id
1 'polypeptide(L)'
;MAGLTDEQIAEEEKFLRGLPRVNMGALLLAPVWGPAHGMWPAFLFFVAWLFVDNAIWAASVQPTVMNVVLATVMLVGLVAATVVFAIVAQPFAAHRAEAMGVDRATYLRRQRAWAVAGAVAAVAVVAFATWYNLDMRPVMEAAANLPGSAQ
;
A
#
# COMPACT_ATOMS: atom_id res chain seq x y z
N MET A 1 -13.80 -27.22 5.55
CA MET A 1 -13.00 -26.58 4.49
C MET A 1 -12.57 -27.68 3.54
N ALA A 2 -13.35 -27.97 2.49
CA ALA A 2 -12.87 -28.88 1.45
C ALA A 2 -11.72 -28.17 0.73
N GLY A 3 -10.51 -28.73 0.78
CA GLY A 3 -9.38 -28.22 0.00
C GLY A 3 -9.67 -28.33 -1.50
N LEU A 4 -8.99 -27.53 -2.31
CA LEU A 4 -9.03 -27.67 -3.77
C LEU A 4 -8.61 -29.10 -4.16
N THR A 5 -9.24 -29.64 -5.21
CA THR A 5 -8.79 -30.91 -5.78
C THR A 5 -7.44 -30.73 -6.48
N ASP A 6 -6.66 -31.80 -6.63
CA ASP A 6 -5.34 -31.73 -7.29
C ASP A 6 -5.43 -31.17 -8.72
N GLU A 7 -6.53 -31.43 -9.42
CA GLU A 7 -6.82 -30.90 -10.75
C GLU A 7 -7.02 -29.37 -10.72
N GLN A 8 -7.77 -28.85 -9.75
CA GLN A 8 -7.94 -27.41 -9.56
C GLN A 8 -6.61 -26.71 -9.21
N ILE A 9 -5.76 -27.37 -8.42
CA ILE A 9 -4.42 -26.85 -8.10
C ILE A 9 -3.56 -26.78 -9.37
N ALA A 10 -3.58 -27.83 -10.19
CA ALA A 10 -2.80 -27.88 -11.43
C ALA A 10 -3.28 -26.82 -12.45
N GLU A 11 -4.59 -26.59 -12.55
CA GLU A 11 -5.15 -25.52 -13.37
C GLU A 11 -4.73 -24.13 -12.88
N GLU A 12 -4.80 -23.89 -11.57
CA GLU A 12 -4.35 -22.64 -10.97
C GLU A 12 -2.85 -22.43 -11.19
N GLU A 13 -2.00 -23.44 -10.97
CA GLU A 13 -0.57 -23.33 -11.23
C GLU A 13 -0.27 -23.04 -12.70
N LYS A 14 -0.99 -23.68 -13.62
CA LYS A 14 -0.89 -23.43 -15.06
C LYS A 14 -1.32 -22.00 -15.40
N PHE A 15 -2.39 -21.50 -14.78
CA PHE A 15 -2.82 -20.12 -14.92
C PHE A 15 -1.77 -19.13 -14.37
N LEU A 16 -1.25 -19.37 -13.17
CA LEU A 16 -0.29 -18.47 -12.53
C LEU A 16 1.09 -18.49 -13.20
N ARG A 17 1.40 -19.52 -13.99
CA ARG A 17 2.67 -19.66 -14.69
C ARG A 17 3.00 -18.44 -15.56
N GLY A 18 4.11 -17.78 -15.26
CA GLY A 18 4.57 -16.59 -15.98
C GLY A 18 3.98 -15.26 -15.49
N LEU A 19 3.10 -15.27 -14.48
CA LEU A 19 2.77 -14.06 -13.72
C LEU A 19 3.87 -13.79 -12.69
N PRO A 20 4.25 -12.51 -12.47
CA PRO A 20 5.16 -12.17 -11.37
C PRO A 20 4.48 -12.51 -10.04
N ARG A 21 5.22 -13.12 -9.09
CA ARG A 21 4.68 -13.48 -7.76
C ARG A 21 4.25 -12.26 -6.94
N VAL A 22 4.95 -11.14 -7.10
CA VAL A 22 4.66 -9.88 -6.40
C VAL A 22 4.13 -8.88 -7.41
N ASN A 23 2.96 -8.32 -7.13
CA ASN A 23 2.44 -7.21 -7.92
C ASN A 23 3.09 -5.89 -7.48
N MET A 24 3.93 -5.32 -8.34
CA MET A 24 4.63 -4.06 -8.02
C MET A 24 3.71 -2.86 -7.90
N GLY A 25 2.61 -2.80 -8.66
CA GLY A 25 1.61 -1.74 -8.51
C GLY A 25 0.92 -1.81 -7.15
N ALA A 26 0.54 -3.01 -6.72
CA ALA A 26 -0.04 -3.27 -5.40
C ALA A 26 0.96 -2.98 -4.27
N LEU A 27 2.24 -3.32 -4.46
CA LEU A 27 3.28 -3.12 -3.45
C LEU A 27 3.55 -1.63 -3.21
N LEU A 28 3.62 -0.83 -4.28
CA LEU A 28 4.02 0.57 -4.21
C LEU A 28 2.85 1.50 -3.92
N LEU A 29 1.64 1.11 -4.36
CA LEU A 29 0.47 1.97 -4.30
C LEU A 29 -0.80 1.17 -3.98
N ALA A 30 -0.70 0.29 -2.97
CA ALA A 30 -1.80 -0.57 -2.49
C ALA A 30 -3.17 0.11 -2.42
N PRO A 31 -3.31 1.31 -1.81
CA PRO A 31 -4.64 1.91 -1.64
C PRO A 31 -5.25 2.52 -2.92
N VAL A 32 -4.47 2.67 -4.00
CA VAL A 32 -4.99 3.13 -5.30
C VAL A 32 -5.11 1.96 -6.26
N TRP A 33 -4.08 1.13 -6.34
CA TRP A 33 -4.04 -0.04 -7.21
C TRP A 33 -5.10 -1.06 -6.82
N GLY A 34 -5.30 -1.33 -5.52
CA GLY A 34 -6.28 -2.31 -5.04
C GLY A 34 -7.71 -2.01 -5.51
N PRO A 35 -8.25 -0.81 -5.23
CA PRO A 35 -9.58 -0.41 -5.69
C PRO A 35 -9.71 -0.33 -7.22
N ALA A 36 -8.65 0.06 -7.94
CA ALA A 36 -8.64 0.03 -9.41
C ALA A 36 -8.81 -1.40 -9.97
N HIS A 37 -8.47 -2.42 -9.19
CA HIS A 37 -8.68 -3.84 -9.50
C HIS A 37 -9.86 -4.43 -8.70
N GLY A 38 -10.69 -3.55 -8.12
CA GLY A 38 -11.92 -3.80 -7.37
C GLY A 38 -11.76 -4.50 -6.03
N MET A 39 -10.57 -4.44 -5.44
CA MET A 39 -10.32 -4.77 -4.04
C MET A 39 -10.52 -3.53 -3.18
N TRP A 40 -11.76 -3.05 -3.07
CA TRP A 40 -12.11 -1.82 -2.34
C TRP A 40 -11.59 -1.74 -0.89
N PRO A 41 -11.54 -2.83 -0.09
CA PRO A 41 -10.96 -2.78 1.25
C PRO A 41 -9.49 -2.32 1.30
N ALA A 42 -8.76 -2.38 0.18
CA ALA A 42 -7.40 -1.87 0.11
C ALA A 42 -7.30 -0.35 0.37
N PHE A 43 -8.40 0.41 0.30
CA PHE A 43 -8.43 1.80 0.78
C PHE A 43 -7.98 1.95 2.24
N LEU A 44 -8.14 0.91 3.08
CA LEU A 44 -7.68 0.92 4.47
C LEU A 44 -6.16 1.07 4.59
N PHE A 45 -5.38 0.79 3.53
CA PHE A 45 -3.95 1.10 3.52
C PHE A 45 -3.68 2.59 3.67
N PHE A 46 -4.52 3.50 3.15
CA PHE A 46 -4.36 4.94 3.40
C PHE A 46 -4.48 5.27 4.88
N VAL A 47 -5.46 4.66 5.57
CA VAL A 47 -5.64 4.84 7.01
C VAL A 47 -4.41 4.31 7.75
N ALA A 48 -3.94 3.12 7.41
CA ALA A 48 -2.74 2.54 8.00
C ALA A 48 -1.48 3.42 7.75
N TRP A 49 -1.33 3.98 6.55
CA TRP A 49 -0.25 4.91 6.22
C TRP A 49 -0.26 6.12 7.14
N LEU A 50 -1.42 6.75 7.35
CA LEU A 50 -1.56 7.90 8.26
C LEU A 50 -1.21 7.54 9.71
N PHE A 51 -1.61 6.36 10.18
CA PHE A 51 -1.25 5.91 11.53
C PHE A 51 0.25 5.70 11.68
N VAL A 52 0.91 5.07 10.70
CA VAL A 52 2.36 4.87 10.70
C VAL A 52 3.10 6.19 10.61
N ASP A 53 2.68 7.10 9.73
CA ASP A 53 3.28 8.43 9.58
C ASP A 53 3.23 9.23 10.88
N ASN A 54 2.08 9.21 11.57
CA ASN A 54 1.94 9.87 12.87
C ASN A 54 2.81 9.23 13.97
N ALA A 55 2.96 7.90 13.96
CA ALA A 55 3.85 7.24 14.91
C ALA A 55 5.33 7.61 14.66
N ILE A 56 5.74 7.68 13.39
CA ILE A 56 7.08 8.12 12.99
C ILE A 56 7.30 9.58 13.40
N TRP A 57 6.33 10.46 13.15
CA TRP A 57 6.39 11.85 13.59
C TRP A 57 6.56 11.96 15.12
N ALA A 58 5.73 11.26 15.90
CA ALA A 58 5.82 11.27 17.35
C ALA A 58 7.19 10.78 17.86
N ALA A 59 7.76 9.76 17.23
CA ALA A 59 9.10 9.27 17.54
C ALA A 59 10.20 10.28 17.18
N SER A 60 10.00 11.10 16.14
CA SER A 60 10.97 12.12 15.74
C SER A 60 10.98 13.35 16.65
N VAL A 61 9.81 13.77 17.15
CA VAL A 61 9.67 14.95 18.02
C VAL A 61 9.95 14.60 19.48
N GLN A 62 9.46 13.44 19.94
CA GLN A 62 9.63 12.95 21.30
C GLN A 62 10.16 11.51 21.25
N PRO A 63 11.49 11.32 21.18
CA PRO A 63 12.12 10.01 20.99
C PRO A 63 12.16 9.19 22.29
N THR A 64 10.99 8.97 22.91
CA THR A 64 10.85 8.03 24.02
C THR A 64 10.97 6.59 23.50
N VAL A 65 11.39 5.67 24.37
CA VAL A 65 11.48 4.24 24.02
C VAL A 65 10.16 3.72 23.46
N MET A 66 9.03 4.11 24.07
CA MET A 66 7.69 3.74 23.62
C MET A 66 7.41 4.20 22.19
N ASN A 67 7.65 5.48 21.88
CA ASN A 67 7.35 6.05 20.57
C ASN A 67 8.21 5.40 19.47
N VAL A 68 9.50 5.19 19.73
CA VAL A 68 10.42 4.55 18.78
C VAL A 68 10.01 3.10 18.52
N VAL A 69 9.69 2.33 19.57
CA VAL A 69 9.23 0.95 19.44
C VAL A 69 7.91 0.88 18.67
N LEU A 70 6.93 1.73 19.01
CA LEU A 70 5.63 1.76 18.34
C LEU A 70 5.79 2.09 16.85
N ALA A 71 6.53 3.15 16.51
CA ALA A 71 6.81 3.54 15.13
C ALA A 71 7.48 2.40 14.34
N THR A 72 8.45 1.72 14.95
CA THR A 72 9.17 0.60 14.34
C THR A 72 8.23 -0.58 14.08
N VAL A 73 7.45 -1.00 15.09
CA VAL A 73 6.52 -2.13 14.96
C VAL A 73 5.44 -1.83 13.91
N MET A 74 4.88 -0.63 13.92
CA MET A 74 3.85 -0.24 12.95
C MET A 74 4.41 -0.15 11.53
N LEU A 75 5.62 0.37 11.35
CA LEU A 75 6.29 0.42 10.05
C LEU A 75 6.56 -0.99 9.51
N VAL A 76 7.16 -1.87 10.32
CA VAL A 76 7.44 -3.26 9.93
C VAL A 76 6.14 -4.00 9.62
N GLY A 77 5.11 -3.83 10.46
CA GLY A 77 3.79 -4.41 10.25
C GLY A 77 3.14 -3.95 8.95
N LEU A 78 3.20 -2.65 8.64
CA LEU A 78 2.68 -2.09 7.40
C LEU A 78 3.43 -2.64 6.18
N VAL A 79 4.77 -2.68 6.21
CA VAL A 79 5.57 -3.24 5.13
C VAL A 79 5.22 -4.71 4.90
N ALA A 80 5.16 -5.51 5.96
CA ALA A 80 4.80 -6.93 5.88
C ALA A 80 3.39 -7.11 5.31
N ALA A 81 2.39 -6.37 5.81
CA ALA A 81 1.02 -6.41 5.31
C ALA A 81 0.93 -6.01 3.83
N THR A 82 1.70 -5.01 3.40
CA THR A 82 1.73 -4.55 2.00
C THR A 82 2.38 -5.60 1.09
N VAL A 83 3.45 -6.26 1.53
CA VAL A 83 4.08 -7.37 0.80
C VAL A 83 3.12 -8.55 0.66
N VAL A 84 2.46 -8.96 1.75
CA VAL A 84 1.46 -10.03 1.73
C VAL A 84 0.31 -9.66 0.79
N PHE A 85 -0.21 -8.44 0.87
CA PHE A 85 -1.24 -7.95 -0.03
C PHE A 85 -0.78 -8.00 -1.50
N ALA A 86 0.43 -7.54 -1.81
CA ALA A 86 0.96 -7.55 -3.18
C ALA A 86 1.14 -8.95 -3.77
N ILE A 87 1.39 -9.96 -2.93
CA ILE A 87 1.46 -11.37 -3.34
C ILE A 87 0.04 -11.92 -3.56
N VAL A 88 -0.84 -11.72 -2.58
CA VAL A 88 -2.20 -12.29 -2.58
C VAL A 88 -3.08 -11.64 -3.64
N ALA A 89 -2.94 -10.34 -3.87
CA ALA A 89 -3.77 -9.59 -4.80
C ALA A 89 -3.48 -9.89 -6.28
N GLN A 90 -2.28 -10.42 -6.57
CA GLN A 90 -1.86 -10.74 -7.93
C GLN A 90 -2.76 -11.78 -8.63
N PRO A 91 -3.01 -12.98 -8.05
CA PRO A 91 -3.93 -13.95 -8.65
C PRO A 91 -5.35 -13.39 -8.76
N PHE A 92 -5.87 -12.69 -7.74
CA PHE A 92 -7.20 -12.08 -7.78
C PHE A 92 -7.36 -11.09 -8.94
N ALA A 93 -6.38 -10.21 -9.13
CA ALA A 93 -6.42 -9.24 -10.21
C ALA A 93 -6.29 -9.89 -11.59
N ALA A 94 -5.50 -10.96 -11.70
CA ALA A 94 -5.35 -11.71 -12.95
C ALA A 94 -6.65 -12.44 -13.34
N HIS A 95 -7.27 -13.17 -12.40
CA HIS A 95 -8.55 -13.85 -12.62
C HIS A 95 -9.66 -12.87 -12.99
N ARG A 96 -9.72 -11.72 -12.31
CA ARG A 96 -10.66 -10.65 -12.66
C ARG A 96 -10.43 -10.12 -14.08
N ALA A 97 -9.18 -9.91 -14.47
CA ALA A 97 -8.85 -9.41 -15.80
C ALA A 97 -9.26 -10.42 -16.88
N GLU A 98 -9.00 -11.71 -16.66
CA GLU A 98 -9.44 -12.78 -17.56
C GLU A 98 -10.97 -12.87 -17.65
N ALA A 99 -11.68 -12.78 -16.52
CA ALA A 99 -13.15 -12.74 -16.48
C ALA A 99 -13.74 -11.52 -17.23
N MET A 100 -12.95 -10.46 -17.41
CA MET A 100 -13.29 -9.27 -18.22
C MET A 100 -12.84 -9.40 -19.69
N GLY A 101 -12.34 -10.56 -20.10
CA GLY A 101 -11.86 -10.81 -21.47
C GLY A 101 -10.52 -10.15 -21.80
N VAL A 102 -9.74 -9.74 -20.79
CA VAL A 102 -8.43 -9.13 -21.00
C VAL A 102 -7.39 -10.24 -21.17
N ASP A 103 -6.71 -10.25 -22.32
CA ASP A 103 -5.63 -11.20 -22.57
C ASP A 103 -4.42 -10.94 -21.66
N ARG A 104 -3.62 -11.99 -21.45
CA ARG A 104 -2.46 -11.97 -20.55
C ARG A 104 -1.41 -10.92 -20.93
N ALA A 105 -1.13 -10.74 -22.22
CA ALA A 105 -0.10 -9.81 -22.66
C ALA A 105 -0.52 -8.36 -22.37
N THR A 106 -1.80 -8.05 -22.58
CA THR A 106 -2.39 -6.77 -22.20
C THR A 106 -2.39 -6.57 -20.69
N TYR A 107 -2.77 -7.58 -19.90
CA TYR A 107 -2.71 -7.52 -18.44
C TYR A 107 -1.29 -7.20 -17.94
N LEU A 108 -0.28 -7.94 -18.40
CA LEU A 108 1.11 -7.74 -17.98
C LEU A 108 1.66 -6.37 -18.41
N ARG A 109 1.26 -5.87 -19.58
CA ARG A 109 1.62 -4.51 -20.03
C ARG A 109 1.05 -3.45 -19.10
N ARG A 110 -0.22 -3.60 -18.68
CA ARG A 110 -0.86 -2.71 -17.70
C ARG A 110 -0.18 -2.81 -16.34
N GLN A 111 0.19 -4.00 -15.87
CA GLN A 111 0.91 -4.15 -14.61
C GLN A 111 2.29 -3.48 -14.61
N ARG A 112 3.00 -3.48 -15.74
CA ARG A 112 4.25 -2.70 -15.88
C ARG A 112 4.00 -1.20 -15.80
N ALA A 113 2.95 -0.70 -16.47
CA ALA A 113 2.57 0.70 -16.37
C ALA A 113 2.20 1.09 -14.93
N TRP A 114 1.45 0.25 -14.23
CA TRP A 114 1.14 0.42 -12.81
C TRP A 114 2.39 0.41 -11.92
N ALA A 115 3.37 -0.44 -12.20
CA ALA A 115 4.62 -0.47 -11.46
C ALA A 115 5.39 0.85 -11.62
N VAL A 116 5.51 1.36 -12.84
CA VAL A 116 6.20 2.63 -13.13
C VAL A 116 5.44 3.81 -12.52
N ALA A 117 4.14 3.91 -12.77
CA ALA A 117 3.31 4.98 -12.22
C ALA A 117 3.28 4.94 -10.68
N GLY A 118 3.18 3.74 -10.11
CA GLY A 118 3.23 3.52 -8.67
C GLY A 118 4.57 3.92 -8.06
N ALA A 119 5.69 3.66 -8.73
CA ALA A 119 7.01 4.10 -8.26
C ALA A 119 7.14 5.63 -8.24
N VAL A 120 6.71 6.30 -9.31
CA VAL A 120 6.70 7.77 -9.38
C VAL A 120 5.79 8.36 -8.31
N ALA A 121 4.58 7.82 -8.16
CA ALA A 121 3.62 8.27 -7.15
C ALA A 121 4.14 8.04 -5.73
N ALA A 122 4.76 6.89 -5.44
CA ALA A 122 5.33 6.59 -4.13
C ALA A 122 6.43 7.59 -3.76
N VAL A 123 7.33 7.93 -4.69
CA VAL A 123 8.35 8.97 -4.47
C VAL A 123 7.70 10.32 -4.20
N ALA A 124 6.70 10.72 -4.99
CA ALA A 124 5.99 11.98 -4.80
C ALA A 124 5.27 12.05 -3.44
N VAL A 125 4.62 10.97 -3.02
CA VAL A 125 3.94 10.86 -1.72
C VAL A 125 4.94 10.97 -0.58
N VAL A 126 6.08 10.26 -0.64
CA VAL A 126 7.11 10.34 0.40
C VAL A 126 7.70 11.75 0.49
N ALA A 127 8.02 12.36 -0.66
CA ALA A 127 8.53 13.73 -0.69
C ALA A 127 7.52 14.73 -0.11
N PHE A 128 6.25 14.62 -0.49
CA PHE A 128 5.18 15.46 0.02
C PHE A 128 4.94 15.26 1.52
N ALA A 129 4.88 14.02 2.00
CA ALA A 129 4.71 13.70 3.41
C ALA A 129 5.89 14.23 4.25
N THR A 130 7.10 14.11 3.73
CA THR A 130 8.31 14.62 4.38
C THR A 130 8.27 16.14 4.48
N TRP A 131 8.00 16.84 3.37
CA TRP A 131 7.82 18.29 3.37
C TRP A 131 6.71 18.73 4.32
N TYR A 132 5.55 18.07 4.28
CA TYR A 132 4.43 18.37 5.15
C TYR A 132 4.81 18.26 6.63
N ASN A 133 5.46 17.15 7.03
CA ASN A 133 5.86 16.93 8.41
C ASN A 133 6.97 17.88 8.87
N LEU A 134 7.93 18.25 8.01
CA LEU A 134 9.04 19.13 8.39
C LEU A 134 8.68 20.62 8.38
N ASP A 135 7.91 21.07 7.39
CA ASP A 135 7.72 22.51 7.14
C ASP A 135 6.31 23.01 7.49
N MET A 136 5.26 22.22 7.23
CA MET A 136 3.87 22.67 7.43
C MET A 136 3.34 22.32 8.82
N ARG A 137 3.52 21.07 9.25
CA ARG A 137 2.96 20.56 10.51
C ARG A 137 3.41 21.34 11.75
N PRO A 138 4.70 21.68 11.93
CA PRO A 138 5.13 22.45 13.10
C PRO A 138 4.52 23.86 13.13
N VAL A 139 4.37 24.50 11.97
CA VAL A 139 3.75 25.82 11.85
C VAL A 139 2.28 25.76 12.24
N MET A 140 1.55 24.74 11.79
CA MET A 140 0.15 24.53 12.16
C MET A 140 -0.01 24.23 13.66
N GLU A 141 0.86 23.40 14.24
CA GLU A 141 0.84 23.10 15.67
C GLU A 141 1.15 24.37 16.50
N ALA A 142 2.12 25.19 16.08
CA ALA A 142 2.41 26.47 16.72
C ALA A 142 1.22 27.44 16.63
N ALA A 143 0.58 27.55 15.46
CA ALA A 143 -0.60 28.39 15.26
C ALA A 143 -1.80 27.93 16.10
N ALA A 144 -2.01 26.61 16.21
CA ALA A 144 -3.06 26.04 17.04
C ALA A 144 -2.87 26.37 18.54
N ASN A 145 -1.62 26.44 19.00
CA ASN A 145 -1.27 26.74 20.40
C ASN A 145 -1.26 28.24 20.75
N LEU A 146 -1.61 29.14 19.81
CA LEU A 146 -1.73 30.57 20.09
C LEU A 146 -2.98 30.86 20.95
N PRO A 147 -2.87 31.72 21.98
CA PRO A 147 -4.03 32.12 22.76
C PRO A 147 -5.04 32.85 21.85
N GLY A 148 -6.24 32.28 21.70
CA GLY A 148 -7.35 32.85 20.91
C GLY A 148 -7.69 32.14 19.61
N SER A 149 -7.03 31.03 19.26
CA SER A 149 -7.30 30.22 18.05
C SER A 149 -8.58 29.36 18.13
N ALA A 150 -9.16 29.20 19.33
CA ALA A 150 -10.47 28.61 19.54
C ALA A 150 -11.50 29.73 19.79
N GLN A 151 -12.09 30.27 18.72
CA GLN A 151 -13.33 31.03 18.76
C GLN A 151 -14.34 30.38 17.82
#